data_AF-A0A1Q3PLE2-F1
#
_entry.id   AF-A0A1Q3PLE2-F1
#
_cell.length_a   1.000
_cell.length_b   1.000
_cell.length_c   1.000
_cell.angle_alpha   90.00
_cell.angle_beta   90.00
_cell.angle_gamma   90.00
#
_symmetry.space_group_name_H-M   'P 1'
#
loop_
_entity.id
_entity.type
_entity.pdbx_description
1 polymer ?
#
loop_
_entity_poly.entity_id
_entity_poly.type
_entity_poly.pdbx_seq_one_letter_code
_entity_poly.pdbx_strand_id
1 'polypeptide(L)'
;MKTENNESGSFFRVAEGVWGVKDVMVNVYLIANPDKSWVLIDTGLKSAFEKIKTAAAELFGEGVPPVAVVLTHGHFDHVGSLEAIIREWGVPVYAHFLETPYLTGKSDYPPADPNAGGGLLSLVSGLYPNDSIDLIDAVKSLPLDGHIPFMPEWAYIHTPGHSPGHISLWRETDRVLVAGDAFVTTRQESVFSVLTQRKVISGPPKYFTCDWYQADKSVNALADLSPEVVATGHGKPMEGREMRQQLMDLALNFADRALPRHGRYVANPAVTNRDGVVSLPNVPSSPDAAWALLSSVAVIALGCVYFSLQRSRREQLSLPSFS
;
A
#
# COMPACT_ATOMS: atom_id res chain seq x y z
N MET A 1 26.56 21.31 0.50
CA MET A 1 26.97 20.08 1.20
C MET A 1 26.13 18.96 0.61
N LYS A 2 26.72 18.12 -0.25
CA LYS A 2 26.00 17.03 -0.93
C LYS A 2 25.71 15.95 0.11
N THR A 3 24.45 15.66 0.36
CA THR A 3 24.04 14.47 1.13
C THR A 3 24.36 13.25 0.29
N GLU A 4 25.40 12.52 0.68
CA GLU A 4 25.73 11.22 0.11
C GLU A 4 24.57 10.26 0.42
N ASN A 5 23.91 9.78 -0.64
CA ASN A 5 22.96 8.68 -0.57
C ASN A 5 23.74 7.42 -0.18
N ASN A 6 23.77 7.09 1.10
CA ASN A 6 24.23 5.80 1.57
C ASN A 6 23.10 4.78 1.32
N GLU A 7 22.99 4.28 0.09
CA GLU A 7 22.07 3.18 -0.29
C GLU A 7 22.58 1.80 0.20
N SER A 8 23.17 1.73 1.40
CA SER A 8 23.73 0.50 1.98
C SER A 8 22.97 -0.05 3.19
N GLY A 9 21.96 0.67 3.68
CA GLY A 9 21.11 0.24 4.79
C GLY A 9 19.90 -0.59 4.32
N SER A 10 19.31 -1.36 5.24
CA SER A 10 18.07 -2.13 5.01
C SER A 10 16.80 -1.26 4.83
N PHE A 11 16.96 0.06 4.83
CA PHE A 11 15.92 1.07 4.74
C PHE A 11 16.33 2.25 3.82
N PHE A 12 15.34 3.01 3.37
CA PHE A 12 15.54 4.31 2.72
C PHE A 12 15.06 5.45 3.63
N ARG A 13 15.68 6.62 3.50
CA ARG A 13 15.26 7.81 4.27
C ARG A 13 14.11 8.53 3.56
N VAL A 14 13.12 8.99 4.32
CA VAL A 14 12.03 9.85 3.85
C VAL A 14 12.27 11.28 4.33
N ALA A 15 12.40 11.45 5.65
CA ALA A 15 12.62 12.74 6.30
C ALA A 15 13.46 12.52 7.57
N GLU A 16 13.62 13.54 8.40
CA GLU A 16 14.20 13.35 9.75
C GLU A 16 13.24 12.53 10.62
N GLY A 17 13.74 11.49 11.27
CA GLY A 17 12.90 10.61 12.10
C GLY A 17 11.94 9.71 11.31
N VAL A 18 12.02 9.67 9.97
CA VAL A 18 11.11 8.89 9.12
C VAL A 18 11.93 8.09 8.11
N TRP A 19 11.82 6.77 8.20
CA TRP A 19 12.46 5.83 7.31
C TRP A 19 11.41 4.89 6.72
N GLY A 20 11.70 4.35 5.53
CA GLY A 20 10.88 3.34 4.91
C GLY A 20 11.67 2.09 4.62
N VAL A 21 11.03 0.94 4.73
CA VAL A 21 11.53 -0.33 4.23
C VAL A 21 10.69 -0.70 3.03
N LYS A 22 11.35 -0.88 1.89
CA LYS A 22 10.68 -1.37 0.70
C LYS A 22 10.60 -2.88 0.79
N ASP A 23 9.38 -3.42 0.76
CA ASP A 23 9.20 -4.84 0.54
C ASP A 23 9.30 -5.17 -0.96
N VAL A 24 8.40 -5.97 -1.55
CA VAL A 24 8.43 -6.25 -2.99
C VAL A 24 7.89 -5.05 -3.76
N MET A 25 6.66 -4.65 -3.46
CA MET A 25 5.95 -3.56 -4.13
C MET A 25 5.38 -2.51 -3.17
N VAL A 26 5.25 -2.83 -1.89
CA VAL A 26 4.70 -2.00 -0.82
C VAL A 26 5.80 -1.48 0.10
N ASN A 27 5.59 -0.29 0.66
CA ASN A 27 6.45 0.35 1.64
C ASN A 27 5.81 0.25 3.01
N VAL A 28 6.65 0.04 4.03
CA VAL A 28 6.31 0.22 5.44
C VAL A 28 7.20 1.30 6.01
N TYR A 29 6.73 2.03 7.03
CA TYR A 29 7.47 3.15 7.59
C TYR A 29 7.80 2.95 9.06
N LEU A 30 9.01 3.33 9.45
CA LEU A 30 9.46 3.34 10.82
C LEU A 30 9.64 4.81 11.21
N ILE A 31 8.89 5.25 12.22
CA ILE A 31 8.82 6.66 12.62
C ILE A 31 9.30 6.79 14.06
N ALA A 32 10.37 7.56 14.27
CA ALA A 32 10.88 7.88 15.60
C ALA A 32 10.12 9.07 16.20
N ASN A 33 9.83 8.95 17.49
CA ASN A 33 9.37 10.06 18.33
C ASN A 33 10.56 10.82 18.94
N PRO A 34 10.32 12.05 19.44
CA PRO A 34 11.34 12.82 20.15
C PRO A 34 11.93 12.11 21.38
N ASP A 35 11.16 11.24 22.05
CA ASP A 35 11.61 10.46 23.21
C ASP A 35 12.38 9.17 22.84
N LYS A 36 12.67 8.97 21.54
CA LYS A 36 13.34 7.81 20.94
C LYS A 36 12.52 6.52 20.92
N SER A 37 11.27 6.53 21.38
CA SER A 37 10.33 5.47 21.01
C SER A 37 10.04 5.53 19.51
N TRP A 38 9.53 4.45 18.92
CA TRP A 38 9.20 4.43 17.51
C TRP A 38 7.92 3.66 17.21
N VAL A 39 7.25 4.04 16.14
CA VAL A 39 5.99 3.45 15.67
C VAL A 39 6.18 2.91 14.26
N LEU A 40 5.62 1.73 14.02
CA LEU A 40 5.60 1.11 12.71
C LEU A 40 4.29 1.48 11.98
N ILE A 41 4.41 1.96 10.74
CA ILE A 41 3.27 2.25 9.86
C ILE A 41 3.20 1.18 8.77
N ASP A 42 2.08 0.46 8.74
CA ASP A 42 1.86 -0.75 7.93
C ASP A 42 2.91 -1.85 8.17
N THR A 43 2.63 -3.05 7.64
CA THR A 43 3.43 -4.24 7.91
C THR A 43 3.84 -5.01 6.66
N GLY A 44 3.46 -4.55 5.47
CA GLY A 44 3.91 -5.16 4.22
C GLY A 44 3.29 -6.53 3.98
N LEU A 45 3.87 -7.31 3.07
CA LEU A 45 3.52 -8.73 2.87
C LEU A 45 4.07 -9.58 4.01
N LYS A 46 3.63 -10.85 4.12
CA LYS A 46 4.16 -11.83 5.10
C LYS A 46 5.69 -11.89 5.17
N SER A 47 6.38 -11.67 4.05
CA SER A 47 7.84 -11.66 3.94
C SER A 47 8.54 -10.41 4.48
N ALA A 48 7.81 -9.34 4.79
CA ALA A 48 8.39 -8.06 5.17
C ALA A 48 8.98 -8.08 6.59
N PHE A 49 8.47 -8.94 7.48
CA PHE A 49 8.86 -8.97 8.89
C PHE A 49 10.37 -8.96 9.14
N GLU A 50 11.14 -9.83 8.48
CA GLU A 50 12.60 -9.89 8.68
C GLU A 50 13.31 -8.62 8.20
N LYS A 51 12.84 -8.00 7.12
CA LYS A 51 13.37 -6.71 6.64
C LYS A 51 13.06 -5.60 7.65
N ILE A 52 11.84 -5.56 8.19
CA ILE A 52 11.42 -4.60 9.21
C ILE A 52 12.28 -4.77 10.47
N LYS A 53 12.46 -6.00 10.94
CA LYS A 53 13.28 -6.31 12.11
C LYS A 53 14.74 -5.89 11.93
N THR A 54 15.30 -6.12 10.75
CA THR A 54 16.67 -5.71 10.40
C THR A 54 16.81 -4.18 10.42
N ALA A 55 15.89 -3.47 9.76
CA ALA A 55 15.90 -2.01 9.75
C ALA A 55 15.67 -1.40 11.13
N ALA A 56 14.78 -1.97 11.93
CA ALA A 56 14.55 -1.55 13.30
C ALA A 56 15.81 -1.73 14.16
N ALA A 57 16.53 -2.85 14.01
CA ALA A 57 17.78 -3.08 14.73
C ALA A 57 18.88 -2.06 14.33
N GLU A 58 18.99 -1.74 13.04
CA GLU A 58 19.93 -0.74 12.54
C GLU A 58 19.60 0.68 13.03
N LEU A 59 18.31 1.03 13.13
CA LEU A 59 17.86 2.39 13.47
C LEU A 59 17.73 2.64 14.97
N PHE A 60 17.23 1.65 15.73
CA PHE A 60 16.81 1.82 17.13
C PHE A 60 17.56 0.93 18.10
N GLY A 61 18.38 -0.01 17.60
CA GLY A 61 19.11 -0.99 18.39
C GLY A 61 18.46 -2.36 18.39
N GLU A 62 19.28 -3.39 18.59
CA GLU A 62 18.83 -4.79 18.57
C GLU A 62 17.83 -5.06 19.70
N GLY A 63 16.72 -5.72 19.35
CA GLY A 63 15.68 -6.10 20.32
C GLY A 63 14.82 -4.94 20.83
N VAL A 64 14.85 -3.76 20.20
CA VAL A 64 14.00 -2.61 20.55
C VAL A 64 12.70 -2.64 19.71
N PRO A 65 11.57 -3.10 20.28
CA PRO A 65 10.30 -3.16 19.55
C PRO A 65 9.70 -1.75 19.33
N PRO A 66 8.79 -1.59 18.36
CA PRO A 66 7.98 -0.38 18.29
C PRO A 66 7.05 -0.30 19.51
N VAL A 67 6.58 0.89 19.85
CA VAL A 67 5.57 1.04 20.92
C VAL A 67 4.14 0.79 20.42
N ALA A 68 3.93 0.85 19.09
CA ALA A 68 2.66 0.56 18.44
C ALA A 68 2.86 0.26 16.95
N VAL A 69 1.84 -0.35 16.34
CA VAL A 69 1.63 -0.38 14.89
C VAL A 69 0.45 0.51 14.55
N VAL A 70 0.54 1.29 13.47
CA VAL A 70 -0.58 2.05 12.90
C VAL A 70 -0.78 1.60 11.47
N LEU A 71 -1.99 1.20 11.11
CA LEU A 71 -2.34 0.78 9.75
C LEU A 71 -2.94 1.95 8.99
N THR A 72 -2.46 2.17 7.76
CA THR A 72 -3.13 3.07 6.82
C THR A 72 -4.47 2.48 6.38
N HIS A 73 -4.49 1.18 6.13
CA HIS A 73 -5.67 0.38 5.82
C HIS A 73 -5.36 -1.13 5.92
N GLY A 74 -6.38 -1.98 5.74
CA GLY A 74 -6.27 -3.41 6.00
C GLY A 74 -6.06 -4.33 4.79
N HIS A 75 -5.66 -3.85 3.61
CA HIS A 75 -5.37 -4.76 2.49
C HIS A 75 -4.17 -5.67 2.79
N PHE A 76 -4.15 -6.82 2.11
CA PHE A 76 -3.23 -7.94 2.39
C PHE A 76 -1.75 -7.57 2.35
N ASP A 77 -1.37 -6.59 1.54
CA ASP A 77 -0.03 -6.08 1.39
C ASP A 77 0.35 -5.00 2.42
N HIS A 78 -0.59 -4.58 3.27
CA HIS A 78 -0.33 -3.68 4.40
C HIS A 78 -0.41 -4.40 5.75
N VAL A 79 -1.07 -5.56 5.82
CA VAL A 79 -1.28 -6.32 7.07
C VAL A 79 -0.58 -7.68 7.10
N GLY A 80 0.17 -8.02 6.06
CA GLY A 80 0.70 -9.35 5.84
C GLY A 80 1.65 -9.85 6.94
N SER A 81 2.48 -8.99 7.55
CA SER A 81 3.36 -9.38 8.66
C SER A 81 2.76 -9.14 10.05
N LEU A 82 1.51 -8.72 10.15
CA LEU A 82 0.92 -8.27 11.41
C LEU A 82 0.90 -9.39 12.48
N GLU A 83 0.56 -10.62 12.11
CA GLU A 83 0.59 -11.79 13.02
C GLU A 83 2.00 -12.05 13.57
N ALA A 84 3.02 -11.99 12.70
CA ALA A 84 4.41 -12.18 13.11
C ALA A 84 4.89 -11.07 14.05
N ILE A 85 4.50 -9.82 13.77
CA ILE A 85 4.81 -8.65 14.59
C ILE A 85 4.15 -8.74 15.97
N ILE A 86 2.86 -9.10 16.03
CA ILE A 86 2.14 -9.25 17.31
C ILE A 86 2.79 -10.36 18.14
N ARG A 87 3.13 -11.50 17.51
CA ARG A 87 3.76 -12.63 18.20
C ARG A 87 5.14 -12.28 18.74
N GLU A 88 5.94 -11.53 18.00
CA GLU A 88 7.31 -11.16 18.43
C GLU A 88 7.30 -10.03 19.46
N TRP A 89 6.54 -8.96 19.23
CA TRP A 89 6.67 -7.71 19.98
C TRP A 89 5.51 -7.43 20.94
N GLY A 90 4.35 -8.08 20.77
CA GLY A 90 3.21 -7.91 21.67
C GLY A 90 2.63 -6.49 21.70
N VAL A 91 2.76 -5.76 20.59
CA VAL A 91 2.43 -4.32 20.49
C VAL A 91 0.97 -4.08 20.10
N PRO A 92 0.34 -2.99 20.55
CA PRO A 92 -1.01 -2.63 20.10
C PRO A 92 -1.01 -2.21 18.64
N VAL A 93 -2.08 -2.56 17.93
CA VAL A 93 -2.31 -2.18 16.53
C VAL A 93 -3.44 -1.16 16.48
N TYR A 94 -3.23 -0.03 15.82
CA TYR A 94 -4.24 0.99 15.63
C TYR A 94 -4.68 1.07 14.17
N ALA A 95 -5.98 1.16 13.94
CA ALA A 95 -6.57 1.36 12.63
C ALA A 95 -7.81 2.25 12.74
N HIS A 96 -8.23 2.85 11.63
CA HIS A 96 -9.50 3.56 11.61
C HIS A 96 -10.67 2.61 11.89
N PHE A 97 -11.71 3.06 12.59
CA PHE A 97 -12.82 2.19 13.01
C PHE A 97 -13.61 1.57 11.82
N LEU A 98 -13.55 2.19 10.64
CA LEU A 98 -14.14 1.63 9.41
C LEU A 98 -13.30 0.50 8.81
N GLU A 99 -12.04 0.33 9.23
CA GLU A 99 -11.22 -0.82 8.84
C GLU A 99 -11.45 -2.04 9.75
N THR A 100 -11.96 -1.81 10.97
CA THR A 100 -12.21 -2.85 11.97
C THR A 100 -12.96 -4.08 11.43
N PRO A 101 -14.10 -3.98 10.70
CA PRO A 101 -14.80 -5.17 10.23
C PRO A 101 -13.94 -6.09 9.36
N TYR A 102 -12.97 -5.54 8.63
CA TYR A 102 -12.05 -6.28 7.76
C TYR A 102 -10.85 -6.86 8.51
N LEU A 103 -10.50 -6.27 9.65
CA LEU A 103 -9.39 -6.70 10.52
C LEU A 103 -9.84 -7.67 11.63
N THR A 104 -11.15 -7.90 11.77
CA THR A 104 -11.75 -8.75 12.80
C THR A 104 -12.62 -9.88 12.24
N GLY A 105 -12.45 -10.25 10.97
CA GLY A 105 -13.22 -11.34 10.38
C GLY A 105 -14.72 -11.08 10.16
N LYS A 106 -15.20 -9.84 10.32
CA LYS A 106 -16.65 -9.52 10.31
C LYS A 106 -17.20 -9.30 8.90
N SER A 107 -16.38 -8.78 8.00
CA SER A 107 -16.71 -8.57 6.59
C SER A 107 -15.43 -8.63 5.78
N ASP A 108 -15.50 -9.16 4.56
CA ASP A 108 -14.40 -9.04 3.60
C ASP A 108 -14.42 -7.69 2.91
N TYR A 109 -13.28 -7.26 2.36
CA TYR A 109 -13.20 -6.02 1.58
C TYR A 109 -14.06 -6.10 0.32
N PRO A 110 -14.51 -4.95 -0.22
CA PRO A 110 -15.00 -4.88 -1.58
C PRO A 110 -14.03 -5.59 -2.53
N PRO A 111 -14.50 -6.57 -3.32
CA PRO A 111 -13.61 -7.38 -4.14
C PRO A 111 -12.89 -6.52 -5.17
N ALA A 112 -11.66 -6.92 -5.50
CA ALA A 112 -10.89 -6.27 -6.55
C ALA A 112 -11.68 -6.20 -7.87
N ASP A 113 -11.35 -5.22 -8.69
CA ASP A 113 -11.92 -5.02 -10.02
C ASP A 113 -10.85 -5.24 -11.10
N PRO A 114 -10.86 -6.41 -11.75
CA PRO A 114 -9.90 -6.70 -12.81
C PRO A 114 -10.05 -5.83 -14.06
N ASN A 115 -11.18 -5.14 -14.21
CA ASN A 115 -11.46 -4.29 -15.36
C ASN A 115 -10.98 -2.85 -15.16
N ALA A 116 -10.55 -2.49 -13.95
CA ALA A 116 -10.04 -1.16 -13.65
C ALA A 116 -8.58 -1.03 -14.15
N GLY A 117 -8.27 -0.04 -14.98
CA GLY A 117 -6.88 0.35 -15.26
C GLY A 117 -6.13 -0.37 -16.40
N GLY A 118 -6.58 -1.55 -16.84
CA GLY A 118 -6.12 -2.21 -18.07
C GLY A 118 -4.68 -2.76 -18.05
N GLY A 119 -4.09 -2.92 -16.86
CA GLY A 119 -2.74 -3.45 -16.64
C GLY A 119 -2.69 -4.92 -16.21
N LEU A 120 -1.52 -5.56 -16.26
CA LEU A 120 -1.39 -6.98 -15.87
C LEU A 120 -1.76 -7.21 -14.40
N LEU A 121 -1.37 -6.31 -13.50
CA LEU A 121 -1.72 -6.42 -12.07
C LEU A 121 -3.23 -6.35 -11.86
N SER A 122 -3.91 -5.45 -12.58
CA SER A 122 -5.37 -5.39 -12.58
C SER A 122 -5.99 -6.65 -13.15
N LEU A 123 -5.52 -7.17 -14.28
CA LEU A 123 -6.08 -8.40 -14.88
C LEU A 123 -6.04 -9.62 -13.94
N VAL A 124 -5.04 -9.71 -13.06
CA VAL A 124 -4.90 -10.81 -12.11
C VAL A 124 -5.40 -10.46 -10.70
N SER A 125 -5.97 -9.27 -10.51
CA SER A 125 -6.32 -8.76 -9.16
C SER A 125 -7.40 -9.59 -8.45
N GLY A 126 -8.24 -10.30 -9.21
CA GLY A 126 -9.21 -11.25 -8.65
C GLY A 126 -8.58 -12.47 -7.95
N LEU A 127 -7.27 -12.65 -8.04
CA LEU A 127 -6.52 -13.67 -7.30
C LEU A 127 -5.91 -13.12 -6.00
N TYR A 128 -5.95 -11.82 -5.78
CA TYR A 128 -5.42 -11.22 -4.56
C TYR A 128 -6.39 -11.46 -3.40
N PRO A 129 -5.89 -11.79 -2.20
CA PRO A 129 -6.74 -11.97 -1.03
C PRO A 129 -7.51 -10.68 -0.73
N ASN A 130 -8.82 -10.79 -0.62
CA ASN A 130 -9.69 -9.76 -0.05
C ASN A 130 -10.34 -10.21 1.27
N ASP A 131 -10.03 -11.44 1.68
CA ASP A 131 -10.52 -12.04 2.92
C ASP A 131 -10.06 -11.21 4.11
N SER A 132 -10.98 -11.03 5.04
CA SER A 132 -10.68 -10.44 6.34
C SER A 132 -9.65 -11.27 7.12
N ILE A 133 -8.87 -10.60 7.96
CA ILE A 133 -8.02 -11.25 8.95
C ILE A 133 -8.74 -11.26 10.30
N ASP A 134 -8.42 -12.23 11.14
CA ASP A 134 -8.96 -12.30 12.50
C ASP A 134 -7.88 -11.90 13.51
N LEU A 135 -7.84 -10.60 13.85
CA LEU A 135 -6.93 -10.03 14.84
C LEU A 135 -7.71 -9.30 15.95
N ILE A 136 -8.86 -9.84 16.34
CA ILE A 136 -9.82 -9.23 17.27
C ILE A 136 -9.17 -8.64 18.53
N ASP A 137 -8.20 -9.35 19.12
CA ASP A 137 -7.64 -8.95 20.43
C ASP A 137 -6.56 -7.87 20.34
N ALA A 138 -6.00 -7.61 19.14
CA ALA A 138 -4.85 -6.72 18.97
C ALA A 138 -5.20 -5.36 18.36
N VAL A 139 -6.32 -5.27 17.62
CA VAL A 139 -6.71 -4.07 16.87
C VAL A 139 -7.55 -3.12 17.72
N LYS A 140 -7.08 -1.89 17.86
CA LYS A 140 -7.74 -0.78 18.55
C LYS A 140 -8.13 0.29 17.54
N SER A 141 -9.30 0.89 17.71
CA SER A 141 -9.70 2.02 16.87
C SER A 141 -8.87 3.26 17.20
N LEU A 142 -8.49 3.98 16.14
CA LEU A 142 -7.94 5.32 16.28
C LEU A 142 -9.00 6.27 16.89
N PRO A 143 -8.58 7.20 17.75
CA PRO A 143 -9.44 8.24 18.32
C PRO A 143 -10.00 9.20 17.26
N LEU A 144 -11.28 9.55 17.36
CA LEU A 144 -12.02 10.27 16.30
C LEU A 144 -11.60 11.73 16.08
N ASP A 145 -10.78 12.29 16.97
CA ASP A 145 -10.28 13.67 16.92
C ASP A 145 -9.02 13.82 16.06
N GLY A 146 -8.56 12.74 15.40
CA GLY A 146 -7.42 12.78 14.48
C GLY A 146 -6.07 12.54 15.14
N HIS A 147 -5.99 12.38 16.47
CA HIS A 147 -4.72 12.08 17.12
C HIS A 147 -4.33 10.61 16.93
N ILE A 148 -3.02 10.36 16.88
CA ILE A 148 -2.46 9.01 16.78
C ILE A 148 -1.80 8.66 18.12
N PRO A 149 -2.27 7.62 18.83
CA PRO A 149 -1.64 7.17 20.06
C PRO A 149 -0.15 6.90 19.85
N PHE A 150 0.68 7.37 20.79
CA PHE A 150 2.15 7.27 20.73
C PHE A 150 2.83 8.08 19.62
N MET A 151 2.15 8.98 18.91
CA MET A 151 2.78 9.84 17.89
C MET A 151 2.37 11.31 18.06
N PRO A 152 2.90 12.02 19.08
CA PRO A 152 2.42 13.34 19.48
C PRO A 152 2.61 14.45 18.42
N GLU A 153 3.54 14.28 17.49
CA GLU A 153 3.79 15.23 16.39
C GLU A 153 2.97 14.92 15.13
N TRP A 154 2.17 13.85 15.14
CA TRP A 154 1.43 13.38 13.99
C TRP A 154 -0.07 13.40 14.24
N ALA A 155 -0.81 13.75 13.19
CA ALA A 155 -2.25 13.54 13.11
C ALA A 155 -2.56 12.61 11.94
N TYR A 156 -3.68 11.89 12.02
CA TYR A 156 -4.21 11.18 10.86
C TYR A 156 -5.34 11.97 10.23
N ILE A 157 -5.49 11.78 8.92
CA ILE A 157 -6.55 12.35 8.09
C ILE A 157 -7.29 11.15 7.50
N HIS A 158 -8.61 11.10 7.70
CA HIS A 158 -9.43 10.08 7.06
C HIS A 158 -9.48 10.36 5.55
N THR A 159 -8.93 9.43 4.77
CA THR A 159 -8.74 9.53 3.32
C THR A 159 -9.39 8.36 2.60
N PRO A 160 -10.74 8.19 2.72
CA PRO A 160 -11.45 7.08 2.12
C PRO A 160 -11.39 7.08 0.60
N GLY A 161 -11.67 5.93 0.00
CA GLY A 161 -11.81 5.76 -1.44
C GLY A 161 -11.10 4.52 -1.94
N HIS A 162 -9.82 4.39 -1.58
CA HIS A 162 -9.06 3.16 -1.79
C HIS A 162 -9.61 2.02 -0.91
N SER A 163 -9.80 2.29 0.38
CA SER A 163 -10.62 1.51 1.29
C SER A 163 -11.55 2.43 2.10
N PRO A 164 -12.59 1.90 2.78
CA PRO A 164 -13.56 2.71 3.52
C PRO A 164 -12.98 3.51 4.68
N GLY A 165 -12.04 2.94 5.41
CA GLY A 165 -11.39 3.54 6.57
C GLY A 165 -9.95 3.94 6.30
N HIS A 166 -9.51 3.98 5.05
CA HIS A 166 -8.15 4.39 4.71
C HIS A 166 -7.79 5.74 5.36
N ILE A 167 -6.57 5.84 5.92
CA ILE A 167 -6.02 7.07 6.49
C ILE A 167 -4.68 7.44 5.88
N SER A 168 -4.37 8.72 5.96
CA SER A 168 -3.04 9.26 5.70
C SER A 168 -2.52 9.97 6.95
N LEU A 169 -1.21 9.98 7.17
CA LEU A 169 -0.59 10.57 8.36
C LEU A 169 0.15 11.85 7.99
N TRP A 170 -0.03 12.89 8.79
CA TRP A 170 0.50 14.22 8.56
C TRP A 170 1.32 14.69 9.77
N ARG A 171 2.56 15.12 9.50
CA ARG A 171 3.40 15.83 10.46
C ARG A 171 3.56 17.27 10.02
N GLU A 172 2.92 18.18 10.76
CA GLU A 172 2.85 19.60 10.39
C GLU A 172 4.19 20.32 10.50
N THR A 173 5.03 19.93 11.47
CA THR A 173 6.28 20.62 11.82
C THR A 173 7.27 20.70 10.65
N ASP A 174 7.33 19.67 9.81
CA ASP A 174 8.19 19.61 8.62
C ASP A 174 7.43 19.23 7.34
N ARG A 175 6.10 19.24 7.38
CA ARG A 175 5.19 19.03 6.25
C ARG A 175 5.40 17.69 5.54
N VAL A 176 5.66 16.65 6.33
CA VAL A 176 5.79 15.27 5.85
C VAL A 176 4.41 14.61 5.81
N LEU A 177 4.08 14.05 4.65
CA LEU A 177 2.87 13.28 4.42
C LEU A 177 3.21 11.81 4.15
N VAL A 178 2.68 10.90 4.97
CA VAL A 178 2.57 9.48 4.65
C VAL A 178 1.17 9.24 4.11
N ALA A 179 1.04 9.18 2.79
CA ALA A 179 -0.25 9.17 2.11
C ALA A 179 -0.95 7.81 2.13
N GLY A 180 -0.25 6.72 2.49
CA GLY A 180 -0.75 5.37 2.26
C GLY A 180 -1.03 5.18 0.77
N ASP A 181 -2.20 4.64 0.46
CA ASP A 181 -2.68 4.36 -0.88
C ASP A 181 -3.76 5.33 -1.37
N ALA A 182 -3.95 6.46 -0.69
CA ALA A 182 -4.78 7.56 -1.19
C ALA A 182 -4.32 8.04 -2.57
N PHE A 183 -3.00 8.01 -2.80
CA PHE A 183 -2.34 8.09 -4.09
C PHE A 183 -0.96 7.44 -3.99
N VAL A 184 -0.31 7.15 -5.12
CA VAL A 184 0.99 6.46 -5.16
C VAL A 184 2.02 7.22 -5.99
N THR A 185 3.32 6.98 -5.76
CA THR A 185 4.42 7.63 -6.50
C THR A 185 5.02 6.74 -7.59
N THR A 186 4.22 5.77 -8.06
CA THR A 186 4.52 4.86 -9.16
C THR A 186 3.26 4.58 -9.98
N ARG A 187 3.42 4.06 -11.20
CA ARG A 187 2.27 3.57 -12.00
C ARG A 187 2.02 2.09 -11.72
N GLN A 188 1.07 1.79 -10.84
CA GLN A 188 0.78 0.40 -10.42
C GLN A 188 0.31 -0.52 -11.54
N GLU A 189 -0.44 -0.01 -12.52
CA GLU A 189 -0.97 -0.81 -13.63
C GLU A 189 0.12 -1.44 -14.53
N SER A 190 1.34 -0.91 -14.49
CA SER A 190 2.42 -1.32 -15.36
C SER A 190 3.50 -2.03 -14.56
N VAL A 191 3.60 -3.36 -14.73
CA VAL A 191 4.72 -4.16 -14.21
C VAL A 191 6.06 -3.53 -14.59
N PHE A 192 6.19 -3.01 -15.80
CA PHE A 192 7.40 -2.29 -16.22
C PHE A 192 7.65 -1.01 -15.43
N SER A 193 6.63 -0.23 -15.07
CA SER A 193 6.80 0.97 -14.25
C SER A 193 7.10 0.63 -12.78
N VAL A 194 6.49 -0.44 -12.26
CA VAL A 194 6.81 -1.01 -10.95
C VAL A 194 8.27 -1.49 -10.92
N LEU A 195 8.75 -2.14 -11.98
CA LEU A 195 10.15 -2.59 -12.09
C LEU A 195 11.14 -1.44 -12.32
N THR A 196 10.79 -0.45 -13.16
CA THR A 196 11.68 0.67 -13.51
C THR A 196 11.65 1.84 -12.51
N GLN A 197 10.73 1.83 -11.55
CA GLN A 197 10.70 2.75 -10.41
C GLN A 197 10.73 4.24 -10.80
N ARG A 198 10.07 4.60 -11.91
CA ARG A 198 9.91 6.02 -12.29
C ARG A 198 9.07 6.73 -11.23
N LYS A 199 9.61 7.82 -10.67
CA LYS A 199 8.92 8.69 -9.70
C LYS A 199 7.82 9.47 -10.42
N VAL A 200 6.58 9.02 -10.28
CA VAL A 200 5.41 9.67 -10.89
C VAL A 200 4.24 9.55 -9.92
N ILE A 201 3.67 10.68 -9.51
CA ILE A 201 2.42 10.69 -8.75
C ILE A 201 1.29 10.20 -9.66
N SER A 202 0.57 9.20 -9.18
CA SER A 202 -0.60 8.60 -9.81
C SER A 202 -1.70 8.46 -8.76
N GLY A 203 -2.96 8.38 -9.20
CA GLY A 203 -4.08 8.09 -8.30
C GLY A 203 -3.94 6.75 -7.57
N PRO A 204 -4.90 6.42 -6.68
CA PRO A 204 -4.85 5.19 -5.90
C PRO A 204 -4.83 3.94 -6.80
N PRO A 205 -4.35 2.77 -6.31
CA PRO A 205 -4.39 1.53 -7.06
C PRO A 205 -5.80 1.21 -7.56
N LYS A 206 -5.96 1.12 -8.89
CA LYS A 206 -7.30 1.16 -9.50
C LYS A 206 -8.12 -0.08 -9.21
N TYR A 207 -7.47 -1.23 -9.14
CA TYR A 207 -8.10 -2.52 -8.91
C TYR A 207 -8.69 -2.69 -7.50
N PHE A 208 -8.28 -1.90 -6.51
CA PHE A 208 -8.87 -1.93 -5.17
C PHE A 208 -9.72 -0.71 -4.82
N THR A 209 -9.60 0.39 -5.58
CA THR A 209 -10.34 1.62 -5.28
C THR A 209 -11.85 1.41 -5.44
N CYS A 210 -12.55 1.38 -4.31
CA CYS A 210 -13.97 1.05 -4.23
C CYS A 210 -14.90 2.28 -4.23
N ASP A 211 -14.37 3.48 -4.02
CA ASP A 211 -15.10 4.74 -4.11
C ASP A 211 -14.21 5.85 -4.71
N TRP A 212 -14.39 6.10 -6.01
CA TRP A 212 -13.61 7.09 -6.75
C TRP A 212 -13.94 8.54 -6.39
N TYR A 213 -15.16 8.81 -5.94
CA TYR A 213 -15.57 10.16 -5.54
C TYR A 213 -14.94 10.54 -4.20
N GLN A 214 -14.91 9.60 -3.25
CA GLN A 214 -14.20 9.79 -2.00
C GLN A 214 -12.68 9.83 -2.21
N ALA A 215 -12.13 9.01 -3.12
CA ALA A 215 -10.71 9.07 -3.47
C ALA A 215 -10.29 10.45 -4.01
N ASP A 216 -11.09 11.04 -4.89
CA ASP A 216 -10.87 12.41 -5.41
C ASP A 216 -10.82 13.44 -4.28
N LYS A 217 -11.82 13.43 -3.39
CA LYS A 217 -11.85 14.31 -2.23
C LYS A 217 -10.65 14.12 -1.30
N SER A 218 -10.25 12.88 -1.07
CA SER A 218 -9.09 12.53 -0.26
C SER A 218 -7.82 13.11 -0.86
N VAL A 219 -7.59 12.97 -2.17
CA VAL A 219 -6.43 13.55 -2.83
C VAL A 219 -6.44 15.07 -2.76
N ASN A 220 -7.60 15.72 -2.97
CA ASN A 220 -7.72 17.17 -2.84
C ASN A 220 -7.37 17.64 -1.42
N ALA A 221 -7.92 16.99 -0.39
CA ALA A 221 -7.62 17.31 1.01
C ALA A 221 -6.12 17.17 1.33
N LEU A 222 -5.45 16.16 0.78
CA LEU A 222 -4.01 15.97 0.95
C LEU A 222 -3.17 16.99 0.19
N ALA A 223 -3.61 17.40 -1.00
CA ALA A 223 -2.95 18.45 -1.79
C ALA A 223 -3.05 19.81 -1.10
N ASP A 224 -4.19 20.11 -0.45
CA ASP A 224 -4.41 21.35 0.29
C ASP A 224 -3.47 21.53 1.49
N LEU A 225 -2.98 20.43 2.09
CA LEU A 225 -1.92 20.47 3.10
C LEU A 225 -0.59 21.03 2.54
N SER A 226 -0.43 21.02 1.22
CA SER A 226 0.79 21.45 0.52
C SER A 226 2.06 20.80 1.11
N PRO A 227 2.19 19.46 1.05
CA PRO A 227 3.33 18.75 1.64
C PRO A 227 4.67 19.20 1.01
N GLU A 228 5.75 19.09 1.78
CA GLU A 228 7.11 19.28 1.28
C GLU A 228 7.77 17.95 0.92
N VAL A 229 7.41 16.87 1.64
CA VAL A 229 7.82 15.50 1.40
C VAL A 229 6.61 14.59 1.43
N VAL A 230 6.53 13.67 0.47
CA VAL A 230 5.49 12.65 0.38
C VAL A 230 6.11 11.26 0.35
N ALA A 231 5.59 10.38 1.21
CA ALA A 231 5.82 8.95 1.21
C ALA A 231 4.48 8.24 0.97
N THR A 232 4.45 7.23 0.11
CA THR A 232 3.23 6.50 -0.31
C THR A 232 3.40 5.02 -0.05
N GLY A 233 2.28 4.30 0.15
CA GLY A 233 2.26 2.84 0.31
C GLY A 233 2.99 2.13 -0.84
N HIS A 234 3.04 2.74 -2.03
CA HIS A 234 3.86 2.27 -3.11
C HIS A 234 4.64 3.33 -3.88
N GLY A 235 5.86 3.00 -4.29
CA GLY A 235 6.76 3.88 -5.05
C GLY A 235 7.89 4.44 -4.19
N LYS A 236 8.63 5.43 -4.69
CA LYS A 236 9.71 6.10 -3.93
C LYS A 236 9.18 7.38 -3.30
N PRO A 237 9.69 7.82 -2.14
CA PRO A 237 9.41 9.15 -1.64
C PRO A 237 9.75 10.23 -2.67
N MET A 238 8.92 11.28 -2.67
CA MET A 238 9.05 12.43 -3.56
C MET A 238 9.04 13.72 -2.74
N GLU A 239 9.80 14.71 -3.20
CA GLU A 239 9.94 16.01 -2.56
C GLU A 239 10.14 17.11 -3.62
N GLY A 240 10.03 18.37 -3.18
CA GLY A 240 10.36 19.53 -4.02
C GLY A 240 9.31 19.87 -5.08
N ARG A 241 9.71 20.72 -6.03
CA ARG A 241 8.78 21.35 -6.99
C ARG A 241 8.04 20.34 -7.87
N GLU A 242 8.75 19.33 -8.36
CA GLU A 242 8.15 18.31 -9.24
C GLU A 242 7.05 17.54 -8.52
N MET A 243 7.32 17.11 -7.27
CA MET A 243 6.33 16.45 -6.43
C MET A 243 5.08 17.32 -6.26
N ARG A 244 5.24 18.57 -5.83
CA ARG A 244 4.12 19.50 -5.61
C ARG A 244 3.31 19.71 -6.88
N GLN A 245 3.98 19.89 -8.02
CA GLN A 245 3.31 20.09 -9.31
C GLN A 245 2.50 18.87 -9.73
N GLN A 246 3.03 17.66 -9.55
CA GLN A 246 2.31 16.44 -9.90
C GLN A 246 1.16 16.13 -8.94
N LEU A 247 1.31 16.41 -7.63
CA LEU A 247 0.23 16.25 -6.66
C LEU A 247 -0.92 17.22 -6.96
N MET A 248 -0.59 18.48 -7.23
CA MET A 248 -1.58 19.49 -7.62
C MET A 248 -2.25 19.14 -8.96
N ASP A 249 -1.50 18.66 -9.95
CA ASP A 249 -2.06 18.18 -11.22
C ASP A 249 -3.00 16.99 -11.02
N LEU A 250 -2.65 16.05 -10.14
CA LEU A 250 -3.53 14.94 -9.78
C LEU A 250 -4.82 15.43 -9.10
N ALA A 251 -4.73 16.35 -8.14
CA ALA A 251 -5.88 16.89 -7.43
C ALA A 251 -6.82 17.67 -8.35
N LEU A 252 -6.28 18.57 -9.18
CA LEU A 252 -7.08 19.40 -10.09
C LEU A 252 -7.68 18.61 -11.25
N ASN A 253 -7.01 17.55 -11.70
CA ASN A 253 -7.40 16.78 -12.89
C ASN A 253 -7.67 15.30 -12.56
N PHE A 254 -8.22 15.00 -11.37
CA PHE A 254 -8.35 13.63 -10.87
C PHE A 254 -9.13 12.71 -11.81
N ALA A 255 -10.24 13.19 -12.38
CA ALA A 255 -11.06 12.44 -13.33
C ALA A 255 -10.26 12.01 -14.57
N ASP A 256 -9.34 12.83 -15.06
CA ASP A 256 -8.52 12.50 -16.24
C ASP A 256 -7.27 11.68 -15.88
N ARG A 257 -6.72 11.89 -14.68
CA ARG A 257 -5.44 11.31 -14.24
C ARG A 257 -5.58 9.97 -13.54
N ALA A 258 -6.65 9.77 -12.77
CA ALA A 258 -6.82 8.62 -11.88
C ALA A 258 -7.98 7.72 -12.31
N LEU A 259 -9.18 8.29 -12.51
CA LEU A 259 -10.41 7.55 -12.74
C LEU A 259 -10.28 6.62 -13.97
N PRO A 260 -10.52 5.30 -13.82
CA PRO A 260 -10.51 4.41 -14.97
C PRO A 260 -11.74 4.62 -15.85
N ARG A 261 -11.59 4.35 -17.15
CA ARG A 261 -12.70 4.48 -18.14
C ARG A 261 -13.82 3.47 -17.89
N HIS A 262 -13.47 2.30 -17.37
CA HIS A 262 -14.38 1.20 -17.10
C HIS A 262 -13.97 0.54 -15.77
N GLY A 263 -14.96 -0.08 -15.12
CA GLY A 263 -14.76 -0.78 -13.85
C GLY A 263 -16.06 -0.87 -13.06
N ARG A 264 -16.14 -1.85 -12.16
CA ARG A 264 -17.25 -2.07 -11.21
C ARG A 264 -17.58 -0.79 -10.43
N TYR A 265 -16.55 -0.09 -9.95
CA TYR A 265 -16.74 1.04 -9.03
C TYR A 265 -16.78 2.42 -9.71
N VAL A 266 -16.64 2.49 -11.04
CA VAL A 266 -16.55 3.77 -11.76
C VAL A 266 -17.86 4.55 -11.74
N ALA A 267 -18.98 3.87 -11.98
CA ALA A 267 -20.29 4.50 -12.05
C ALA A 267 -20.94 4.65 -10.67
N ASN A 268 -20.78 3.64 -9.81
CA ASN A 268 -21.32 3.62 -8.46
C ASN A 268 -20.26 3.06 -7.51
N PRO A 269 -20.06 3.63 -6.31
CA PRO A 269 -19.11 3.11 -5.35
C PRO A 269 -19.66 1.87 -4.61
N ALA A 270 -18.78 1.15 -3.92
CA ALA A 270 -19.21 0.23 -2.87
C ALA A 270 -19.87 1.01 -1.72
N VAL A 271 -20.99 0.52 -1.20
CA VAL A 271 -21.61 1.08 0.01
C VAL A 271 -21.12 0.29 1.21
N THR A 272 -20.48 0.97 2.15
CA THR A 272 -19.88 0.38 3.35
C THR A 272 -20.29 1.16 4.59
N ASN A 273 -20.20 0.53 5.76
CA ASN A 273 -20.43 1.15 7.06
C ASN A 273 -19.52 0.51 8.13
N ARG A 274 -19.77 0.84 9.41
CA ARG A 274 -19.01 0.29 10.55
C ARG A 274 -19.08 -1.23 10.70
N ASP A 275 -20.03 -1.88 10.04
CA ASP A 275 -20.26 -3.31 10.08
C ASP A 275 -19.69 -4.03 8.85
N GLY A 276 -19.15 -3.30 7.87
CA GLY A 276 -18.53 -3.84 6.66
C GLY A 276 -19.25 -3.42 5.37
N VAL A 277 -19.22 -4.30 4.37
CA VAL A 277 -19.85 -4.07 3.06
C VAL A 277 -21.38 -4.21 3.17
N VAL A 278 -22.11 -3.17 2.76
CA VAL A 278 -23.58 -3.14 2.73
C VAL A 278 -24.11 -3.54 1.35
N SER A 279 -23.52 -3.00 0.29
CA SER A 279 -23.88 -3.36 -1.08
C SER A 279 -22.74 -3.08 -2.05
N LEU A 280 -22.65 -3.90 -3.10
CA LEU A 280 -21.69 -3.73 -4.18
C LEU A 280 -22.42 -3.37 -5.48
N PRO A 281 -21.83 -2.54 -6.36
CA PRO A 281 -22.31 -2.35 -7.71
C PRO A 281 -22.30 -3.66 -8.49
N ASN A 282 -23.26 -3.82 -9.40
CA ASN A 282 -23.24 -4.92 -10.34
C ASN A 282 -21.96 -4.89 -11.18
N VAL A 283 -21.40 -6.06 -11.45
CA VAL A 283 -20.26 -6.19 -12.37
C VAL A 283 -20.76 -5.77 -13.76
N PRO A 284 -20.13 -4.79 -14.43
CA PRO A 284 -20.45 -4.50 -15.81
C PRO A 284 -20.27 -5.78 -16.63
N SER A 285 -21.33 -6.25 -17.27
CA SER A 285 -21.28 -7.41 -18.15
C SER A 285 -20.51 -7.05 -19.42
N SER A 286 -19.20 -7.30 -19.44
CA SER A 286 -18.41 -7.28 -20.68
C SER A 286 -18.03 -8.71 -21.10
N PRO A 287 -18.30 -9.12 -22.36
CA PRO A 287 -17.84 -10.41 -22.89
C PRO A 287 -16.31 -10.54 -22.87
N ASP A 288 -15.60 -9.42 -22.86
CA ASP A 288 -14.14 -9.34 -22.95
C ASP A 288 -13.44 -9.79 -21.66
N ALA A 289 -14.08 -9.63 -20.49
CA ALA A 289 -13.49 -10.03 -19.20
C ALA A 289 -13.26 -11.54 -19.10
N ALA A 290 -14.20 -12.35 -19.64
CA ALA A 290 -14.07 -13.80 -19.67
C ALA A 290 -12.92 -14.27 -20.60
N TRP A 291 -12.78 -13.62 -21.76
CA TRP A 291 -11.69 -13.90 -22.70
C TRP A 291 -10.33 -13.44 -22.17
N ALA A 292 -10.27 -12.30 -21.48
CA ALA A 292 -9.07 -11.79 -20.82
C ALA A 292 -8.57 -12.71 -19.70
N LEU A 293 -9.49 -13.30 -18.92
CA LEU A 293 -9.16 -14.27 -17.87
C LEU A 293 -8.65 -15.60 -18.45
N LEU A 294 -9.28 -16.09 -19.53
CA LEU A 294 -8.83 -17.32 -20.22
C LEU A 294 -7.45 -17.16 -20.87
N SER A 295 -7.20 -15.99 -21.46
CA SER A 295 -5.92 -15.71 -22.12
C SER A 295 -4.79 -15.43 -21.12
N SER A 296 -5.06 -14.82 -19.96
CA SER A 296 -4.06 -14.61 -18.91
C SER A 296 -3.65 -15.91 -18.23
N VAL A 297 -4.60 -16.83 -17.95
CA VAL A 297 -4.28 -18.19 -17.47
C VAL A 297 -3.41 -18.94 -18.48
N ALA A 298 -3.71 -18.82 -19.78
CA ALA A 298 -2.92 -19.44 -20.84
C ALA A 298 -1.48 -18.87 -20.90
N VAL A 299 -1.32 -17.55 -20.76
CA VAL A 299 0.00 -16.90 -20.76
C VAL A 299 0.83 -17.29 -19.53
N ILE A 300 0.22 -17.38 -18.34
CA ILE A 300 0.89 -17.84 -17.12
C ILE A 300 1.31 -19.31 -17.26
N ALA A 301 0.41 -20.17 -17.75
CA ALA A 301 0.72 -21.58 -18.00
C ALA A 301 1.88 -21.74 -18.99
N LEU A 302 1.87 -20.98 -20.09
CA LEU A 302 2.96 -20.97 -21.08
C LEU A 302 4.27 -20.43 -20.49
N GLY A 303 4.21 -19.40 -19.65
CA GLY A 303 5.37 -18.85 -18.94
C GLY A 303 5.99 -19.86 -17.96
N CYS A 304 5.16 -20.55 -17.16
CA CYS A 304 5.60 -21.60 -16.25
C CYS A 304 6.22 -22.79 -16.99
N VAL A 305 5.62 -23.23 -18.10
CA VAL A 305 6.16 -24.29 -18.96
C VAL A 305 7.49 -23.86 -19.57
N TYR A 306 7.57 -22.64 -20.12
CA TYR A 306 8.81 -22.11 -20.68
C TYR A 306 9.94 -22.02 -19.65
N PHE A 307 9.64 -21.52 -18.45
CA PHE A 307 10.61 -21.39 -17.38
C PHE A 307 11.07 -22.76 -16.84
N SER A 308 10.16 -23.72 -16.75
CA SER A 308 10.48 -25.12 -16.41
C SER A 308 11.38 -25.76 -17.46
N LEU A 309 11.11 -25.54 -18.74
CA LEU A 309 11.95 -26.04 -19.85
C LEU A 309 13.33 -25.38 -19.87
N GLN A 310 13.42 -24.08 -19.56
CA GLN A 310 14.71 -23.39 -19.42
C GLN A 310 15.52 -23.88 -18.24
N ARG A 311 14.88 -24.13 -17.10
CA ARG A 311 15.52 -24.71 -15.91
C ARG A 311 16.08 -26.10 -16.20
N SER A 312 15.28 -26.97 -16.82
CA SER A 312 15.72 -28.31 -17.24
C SER A 312 16.88 -28.27 -18.23
N ARG A 313 16.88 -27.33 -19.19
CA ARG A 313 18.02 -27.12 -20.11
C ARG A 313 19.29 -26.65 -19.40
N ARG A 314 19.18 -25.75 -18.42
CA ARG A 314 20.34 -25.28 -17.64
C ARG A 314 20.92 -26.40 -16.77
N GLU A 315 20.07 -27.22 -16.17
CA GLU A 315 20.49 -28.38 -15.38
C GLU A 315 21.18 -29.46 -16.24
N GLN A 316 20.74 -29.66 -17.49
CA GLN A 316 21.41 -30.55 -18.45
C GLN A 316 22.76 -30.02 -18.96
N LEU A 317 22.91 -28.70 -19.09
CA LEU A 317 24.15 -28.05 -19.53
C LEU A 317 25.20 -27.89 -18.41
N SER A 318 24.82 -28.14 -17.15
CA SER A 318 25.71 -28.11 -15.98
C SER A 318 26.24 -29.48 -15.53
N LEU A 319 25.97 -30.55 -16.28
CA LEU A 319 26.60 -31.85 -16.02
C LEU A 319 28.05 -31.83 -16.55
N PRO A 320 29.07 -32.06 -15.70
CA PRO A 320 30.44 -32.17 -16.17
C PRO A 320 30.58 -33.38 -17.10
N SER A 321 31.10 -33.15 -18.30
CA SER A 321 31.54 -34.22 -19.20
C SER A 321 32.67 -34.99 -18.53
N PHE A 322 32.37 -36.19 -18.02
CA PHE A 322 33.38 -37.16 -17.63
C PHE A 322 33.82 -37.95 -18.86
N SER A 323 34.92 -37.50 -19.46
CA SER A 323 35.96 -38.30 -20.15
C SER A 323 37.05 -37.37 -20.68
#